data_AF-A0A3C7VXG0-F1
#
_entry.id   AF-A0A3C7VXG0-F1
#
_cell.length_a   1.000
_cell.length_b   1.000
_cell.length_c   1.000
_cell.angle_alpha   90.00
_cell.angle_beta   90.00
_cell.angle_gamma   90.00
#
_symmetry.space_group_name_H-M   'P 1'
#
loop_
_entity.id
_entity.type
_entity.pdbx_description
1 polymer ?
#
loop_
_entity_poly.entity_id
_entity_poly.type
_entity_poly.pdbx_seq_one_letter_code
_entity_poly.pdbx_strand_id
1 'polypeptide(L)' 'MPAFRYRALNPAGKLVRGVLEGDSERAVRQQLRTQSLRPVEVSAANRAPSRGEGSRLRKG' A
#
# COMPACT_ATOMS: atom_id res chain seq x y z
N MET A 1 0.40 2.79 -14.19
CA MET A 1 -0.61 3.41 -13.31
C MET A 1 0.12 4.03 -12.11
N PRO A 2 -0.35 5.15 -11.52
CA PRO A 2 0.28 5.70 -10.34
C PRO A 2 0.21 4.74 -9.15
N ALA A 3 1.24 4.80 -8.30
CA ALA A 3 1.29 4.02 -7.07
C ALA A 3 0.64 4.80 -5.91
N PHE A 4 -0.09 4.09 -5.05
CA PHE A 4 -0.74 4.62 -3.86
C PHE A 4 -0.31 3.81 -2.64
N ARG A 5 0.08 4.50 -1.58
CA ARG A 5 0.25 3.89 -0.26
C ARG A 5 -1.12 3.73 0.37
N TYR A 6 -1.35 2.62 1.05
CA TYR A 6 -2.58 2.37 1.76
C TYR A 6 -2.34 1.88 3.19
N ARG A 7 -3.33 2.15 4.04
CA ARG A 7 -3.57 1.47 5.32
C ARG A 7 -5.00 0.96 5.33
N ALA A 8 -5.18 -0.29 5.71
CA ALA A 8 -6.49 -0.92 5.75
C ALA A 8 -6.59 -1.88 6.94
N LEU A 9 -7.80 -2.15 7.42
CA LEU A 9 -8.06 -3.23 8.37
C LEU A 9 -8.34 -4.51 7.58
N ASN A 10 -7.71 -5.60 7.96
CA ASN A 10 -8.06 -6.93 7.46
C ASN A 10 -9.33 -7.48 8.17
N PRO A 11 -9.88 -8.62 7.73
CA PRO A 11 -11.05 -9.22 8.37
C PRO A 11 -10.86 -9.55 9.86
N ALA A 12 -9.62 -9.78 10.30
CA ALA A 12 -9.28 -9.99 11.71
C ALA A 12 -9.16 -8.69 12.53
N GLY A 13 -9.46 -7.53 11.94
CA GLY A 13 -9.35 -6.22 12.58
C GLY A 13 -7.91 -5.69 12.72
N LYS A 14 -6.93 -6.35 12.11
CA LYS A 14 -5.53 -5.90 12.14
C LYS A 14 -5.26 -4.87 11.06
N LEU A 15 -4.54 -3.82 11.43
CA LEU A 15 -4.09 -2.79 10.49
C LEU A 15 -2.94 -3.33 9.62
N VAL A 16 -3.18 -3.41 8.31
CA VAL A 16 -2.20 -3.75 7.27
C VAL A 16 -1.89 -2.52 6.43
N ARG A 17 -0.67 -2.45 5.88
CA ARG A 17 -0.20 -1.34 5.05
C ARG A 17 0.58 -1.87 3.86
N GLY A 18 0.58 -1.12 2.76
CA GLY A 18 1.29 -1.50 1.55
C GLY A 18 1.20 -0.44 0.46
N VAL A 19 1.61 -0.82 -0.75
CA VAL A 19 1.49 0.00 -1.96
C VAL A 19 0.68 -0.77 -2.98
N LEU A 20 -0.26 -0.11 -3.65
CA LEU A 20 -1.02 -0.64 -4.77
C LEU A 20 -0.99 0.35 -5.93
N GLU A 21 -1.03 -0.18 -7.15
CA GLU A 21 -1.18 0.62 -8.36
C GLU A 21 -2.65 0.78 -8.69
N GLY A 22 -3.04 1.99 -9.11
CA GLY A 22 -4.41 2.26 -9.55
C GLY A 22 -4.52 3.60 -10.26
N ASP A 23 -5.66 3.86 -10.90
CA ASP A 23 -5.84 5.12 -11.65
C ASP A 23 -6.23 6.30 -10.75
N SER A 24 -6.77 6.00 -9.56
CA SER A 24 -7.15 6.99 -8.54
C SER A 24 -7.21 6.36 -7.15
N GLU A 25 -7.24 7.18 -6.09
CA GLU A 25 -7.48 6.69 -4.72
C GLU A 25 -8.79 5.90 -4.61
N ARG A 26 -9.83 6.30 -5.35
CA ARG A 26 -11.12 5.63 -5.38
C ARG A 26 -10.99 4.21 -5.93
N ALA A 27 -10.23 4.03 -7.01
CA ALA A 27 -9.96 2.73 -7.61
C ALA A 27 -9.19 1.82 -6.63
N VAL A 28 -8.15 2.34 -5.98
CA VAL A 28 -7.38 1.59 -4.97
C VAL A 28 -8.25 1.20 -3.77
N ARG A 29 -9.13 2.10 -3.30
CA ARG A 29 -10.10 1.77 -2.24
C ARG A 29 -11.07 0.67 -2.66
N GLN A 30 -11.47 0.59 -3.94
CA GLN A 30 -12.31 -0.50 -4.42
C GLN A 30 -11.55 -1.83 -4.45
N GLN A 31 -10.33 -1.84 -4.97
CA GLN A 31 -9.47 -3.04 -4.96
C GLN A 31 -9.27 -3.59 -3.54
N LEU A 32 -9.02 -2.71 -2.56
CA LEU A 32 -8.90 -3.11 -1.16
C LEU A 32 -10.18 -3.78 -0.63
N ARG A 33 -11.36 -3.23 -0.95
CA ARG A 33 -12.64 -3.82 -0.55
C ARG A 33 -12.88 -5.18 -1.19
N THR A 34 -12.53 -5.35 -2.46
CA THR A 34 -12.58 -6.65 -3.16
C THR A 34 -11.68 -7.70 -2.47
N GLN A 35 -10.56 -7.26 -1.88
CA GLN A 35 -9.67 -8.10 -1.07
C GLN A 35 -10.16 -8.29 0.39
N SER A 36 -11.41 -7.90 0.70
CA SER A 36 -11.97 -7.91 2.06
C SER A 36 -11.18 -7.04 3.06
N LEU A 37 -10.41 -6.07 2.57
CA LEU A 37 -9.73 -5.07 3.37
C LEU A 37 -10.62 -3.82 3.49
N ARG A 38 -10.74 -3.28 4.69
CA ARG A 38 -11.44 -2.01 4.95
C ARG A 38 -10.44 -0.85 4.88
N PRO A 39 -10.44 -0.03 3.83
CA PRO A 39 -9.48 1.07 3.70
C PRO A 39 -9.67 2.10 4.80
N VAL A 40 -8.58 2.47 5.47
CA VAL A 40 -8.50 3.53 6.48
C VAL A 40 -7.90 4.78 5.84
N GLU A 41 -6.82 4.61 5.10
CA GLU A 41 -6.06 5.69 4.46
C GLU A 41 -5.56 5.21 3.10
N VAL A 42 -5.68 6.04 2.08
CA VAL A 42 -5.09 5.83 0.76
C VAL A 42 -4.57 7.18 0.30
N SER A 43 -3.31 7.23 -0.14
CA SER A 43 -2.67 8.47 -0.58
C SER A 43 -1.70 8.18 -1.71
N ALA A 44 -1.55 9.12 -2.64
CA ALA A 44 -0.59 9.00 -3.71
C ALA A 44 0.81 8.74 -3.12
N ALA A 45 1.48 7.69 -3.60
CA ALA A 45 2.87 7.44 -3.28
C ALA A 45 3.68 8.48 -4.04
N ASN A 46 3.80 9.68 -3.48
CA ASN A 46 4.57 10.75 -4.08
C ASN A 46 5.96 10.19 -4.41
N ARG A 47 6.45 10.44 -5.62
CA ARG A 47 7.72 9.90 -6.15
C ARG A 47 8.90 10.59 -5.48
N ALA A 48 8.99 10.53 -4.15
CA ALA A 48 10.21 10.83 -3.43
C ALA A 48 11.24 9.76 -3.85
N PRO A 49 12.44 10.14 -4.30
CA PRO A 49 13.52 9.19 -4.54
C PRO A 49 14.02 8.71 -3.18
N SER A 50 13.30 7.79 -2.54
CA SER A 50 13.80 7.07 -1.37
C SER A 50 14.77 6.01 -1.85
N ARG A 51 15.96 6.51 -2.17
CA ARG A 51 17.26 5.88 -2.03
C ARG A 51 17.28 5.08 -0.72
N GLY A 52 17.39 3.75 -0.85
CA GLY A 52 17.84 2.86 0.22
C GLY A 52 16.82 2.47 1.31
N GLU A 53 16.11 1.39 1.07
CA GLU A 53 15.99 0.31 2.07
C GLU A 53 16.41 -0.95 1.29
N GLY A 54 17.63 -1.46 1.40
CA GLY A 54 18.37 -1.68 2.63
C GLY A 54 18.62 -3.18 2.71
N SER A 55 19.59 -3.63 1.92
CA SER A 55 20.49 -4.74 2.22
C SER A 55 19.90 -5.93 2.99
N ARG A 56 19.45 -6.96 2.28
CA ARG A 56 19.76 -8.33 2.70
C ARG A 56 21.01 -8.79 1.95
N LEU A 57 22.14 -8.11 2.20
CA LEU A 57 23.44 -8.76 2.05
C LEU A 57 23.49 -9.86 3.11
N ARG A 58 23.17 -11.08 2.69
CA ARG A 58 23.36 -12.28 3.50
C ARG A 58 24.84 -12.36 3.83
N LYS A 59 25.17 -12.20 5.12
CA LYS A 59 26.45 -12.59 5.70
C LYS A 59 26.68 -14.07 5.35
N GLY A 60 27.78 -14.35 4.65
CA GLY A 60 28.34 -15.66 4.37
C GLY A 60 29.84 -15.50 4.25
#